data_AF-A0A2K1QMV7-F1
#
_entry.id   AF-A0A2K1QMV7-F1
#
_cell.length_a   1.000
_cell.length_b   1.000
_cell.length_c   1.000
_cell.angle_alpha   90.00
_cell.angle_beta   90.00
_cell.angle_gamma   90.00
#
_symmetry.space_group_name_H-M   'P 1'
#
loop_
_entity.id
_entity.type
_entity.pdbx_description
1 polymer ?
#
loop_
_entity_poly.entity_id
_entity_poly.type
_entity_poly.pdbx_seq_one_letter_code
_entity_poly.pdbx_strand_id
1 'polypeptide(L)'
;MNTRASVAYGWGILVAAGGGAYYFAKRSINADRAERAAADEKRRQTMHRLQYGGTPPPPKSEDSHASPGKDAHEGDVAPAATRDVPRGKYEAPEPYRSRKGDRFS
;
A
#
# COMPACT_ATOMS: atom_id res chain seq x y z
N MET A 1 -55.11 -3.76 -14.82
CA MET A 1 -53.77 -4.02 -14.25
C MET A 1 -52.63 -3.81 -15.27
N ASN A 2 -52.90 -3.19 -16.43
CA ASN A 2 -51.93 -3.06 -17.55
C ASN A 2 -51.78 -1.59 -17.97
N THR A 3 -51.61 -0.68 -17.01
CA THR A 3 -51.47 0.75 -17.29
C THR A 3 -49.99 1.13 -17.26
N ARG A 4 -49.61 2.21 -17.95
CA ARG A 4 -48.23 2.71 -17.90
C ARG A 4 -47.75 2.97 -16.47
N ALA A 5 -48.67 3.30 -15.57
CA ALA A 5 -48.41 3.44 -14.14
C ALA A 5 -47.94 2.12 -13.50
N SER A 6 -48.60 0.98 -13.77
CA SER A 6 -48.17 -0.30 -13.18
C SER A 6 -46.79 -0.74 -13.65
N VAL A 7 -46.43 -0.43 -14.90
CA VAL A 7 -45.08 -0.65 -15.43
C VAL A 7 -44.06 0.25 -14.73
N ALA A 8 -44.36 1.54 -14.55
CA ALA A 8 -43.48 2.47 -13.85
C ALA A 8 -43.27 2.06 -12.37
N TYR A 9 -44.31 1.62 -11.67
CA TYR A 9 -44.19 1.10 -10.30
C TYR A 9 -43.35 -0.18 -10.25
N GLY A 10 -43.55 -1.12 -11.19
CA GLY A 10 -42.76 -2.34 -11.27
C GLY A 10 -41.27 -2.06 -11.47
N TRP A 11 -40.93 -1.15 -12.39
CA TRP A 11 -39.54 -0.72 -12.60
C TRP A 11 -38.97 0.04 -11.40
N GLY A 12 -39.77 0.90 -10.75
CA GLY A 12 -39.36 1.60 -9.52
C GLY A 12 -39.00 0.64 -8.40
N ILE A 13 -39.80 -0.42 -8.20
CA ILE A 13 -39.53 -1.47 -7.20
C ILE A 13 -38.24 -2.23 -7.54
N LEU A 14 -38.00 -2.58 -8.81
CA LEU A 14 -36.77 -3.26 -9.23
C LEU A 14 -35.51 -2.43 -8.96
N VAL A 15 -35.55 -1.12 -9.26
CA VAL A 15 -34.42 -0.21 -9.00
C VAL A 15 -34.19 -0.04 -7.50
N ALA A 16 -35.26 0.14 -6.71
CA ALA A 16 -35.14 0.27 -5.26
C ALA A 16 -34.60 -1.02 -4.61
N ALA A 17 -35.08 -2.19 -5.03
CA ALA A 17 -34.61 -3.48 -4.55
C ALA A 17 -33.13 -3.73 -4.92
N GLY A 18 -32.75 -3.47 -6.18
CA GLY A 18 -31.36 -3.60 -6.64
C GLY A 18 -30.40 -2.61 -5.96
N GLY A 19 -30.82 -1.34 -5.82
CA GLY A 19 -30.05 -0.31 -5.12
C GLY A 19 -29.89 -0.60 -3.62
N GLY A 20 -30.96 -1.11 -2.98
CA GLY A 20 -30.92 -1.54 -1.58
C GLY A 20 -29.97 -2.73 -1.36
N ALA A 21 -30.02 -3.74 -2.24
CA ALA A 21 -29.11 -4.87 -2.20
C ALA A 21 -27.65 -4.46 -2.41
N TYR A 22 -27.39 -3.54 -3.36
CA TYR A 22 -26.06 -2.98 -3.58
C TYR A 22 -25.54 -2.20 -2.37
N TYR A 23 -26.40 -1.40 -1.73
CA TYR A 23 -26.02 -0.63 -0.53
C TYR A 23 -25.63 -1.54 0.64
N PHE A 24 -26.44 -2.57 0.93
CA PHE A 24 -26.11 -3.53 1.99
C PHE A 24 -24.87 -4.37 1.66
N ALA A 25 -24.69 -4.78 0.40
CA ALA A 25 -23.49 -5.50 -0.02
C ALA A 25 -22.22 -4.63 0.07
N LYS A 26 -22.30 -3.33 -0.25
CA LYS A 26 -21.15 -2.43 -0.17
C LYS A 26 -20.82 -2.02 1.26
N ARG A 27 -21.80 -2.07 2.17
CA ARG A 27 -21.61 -1.76 3.59
C ARG A 27 -20.71 -2.78 4.29
N SER A 28 -20.82 -4.08 3.99
CA SER A 28 -19.93 -5.10 4.57
C SER A 28 -18.50 -4.99 4.04
N ILE A 29 -18.32 -4.64 2.77
CA ILE A 29 -16.99 -4.45 2.16
C ILE A 29 -16.28 -3.23 2.73
N ASN A 30 -17.00 -2.11 2.89
CA ASN A 30 -16.43 -0.91 3.49
C ASN A 30 -16.15 -1.08 4.99
N ALA A 31 -16.97 -1.86 5.70
CA ALA A 31 -16.72 -2.18 7.10
C ALA A 31 -15.41 -2.96 7.29
N ASP A 32 -15.16 -4.00 6.49
CA ASP A 32 -13.92 -4.79 6.58
C ASP A 32 -12.67 -3.95 6.25
N ARG A 33 -12.76 -3.07 5.24
CA ARG A 33 -11.66 -2.14 4.92
C ARG A 33 -11.44 -1.09 6.01
N ALA A 34 -12.51 -0.55 6.59
CA ALA A 34 -12.42 0.41 7.68
C ALA A 34 -11.85 -0.23 8.95
N GLU A 35 -12.20 -1.48 9.25
CA GLU A 35 -11.67 -2.23 10.40
C GLU A 35 -10.18 -2.55 10.24
N ARG A 36 -9.75 -2.98 9.04
CA ARG A 36 -8.32 -3.15 8.73
C ARG A 36 -7.53 -1.85 8.87
N ALA A 37 -8.06 -0.75 8.36
CA ALA A 37 -7.43 0.57 8.49
C ALA A 37 -7.32 1.00 9.97
N ALA A 38 -8.38 0.82 10.76
CA ALA A 38 -8.37 1.15 12.18
C ALA A 38 -7.42 0.25 12.99
N ALA A 39 -7.31 -1.03 12.64
CA ALA A 39 -6.35 -1.95 13.27
C ALA A 39 -4.90 -1.56 12.97
N ASP A 40 -4.60 -1.15 11.73
CA ASP A 40 -3.27 -0.69 11.34
C ASP A 40 -2.90 0.65 11.97
N GLU A 41 -3.85 1.58 12.09
CA GLU A 41 -3.66 2.82 12.84
C GLU A 41 -3.37 2.55 14.32
N LYS A 42 -4.11 1.64 14.96
CA LYS A 42 -3.82 1.24 16.35
C LYS A 42 -2.43 0.62 16.48
N ARG A 43 -2.01 -0.25 15.55
CA ARG A 43 -0.64 -0.81 15.55
C ARG A 43 0.41 0.27 15.42
N ARG A 44 0.21 1.24 14.52
CA ARG A 44 1.10 2.40 14.34
C ARG A 44 1.15 3.27 15.59
N GLN A 45 0.01 3.55 16.22
CA GLN A 45 -0.05 4.32 17.47
C GLN A 45 0.67 3.61 18.62
N THR A 46 0.51 2.29 18.76
CA THR A 46 1.21 1.50 19.77
C THR A 46 2.72 1.50 19.52
N MET A 47 3.17 1.27 18.28
CA MET A 47 4.59 1.34 17.92
C MET A 47 5.17 2.74 18.15
N HIS A 48 4.46 3.79 17.74
CA HIS A 48 4.87 5.17 17.98
C HIS A 48 4.97 5.46 19.48
N ARG A 49 3.99 5.00 20.27
CA ARG A 49 4.04 5.16 21.73
C ARG A 49 5.22 4.41 22.34
N LEU A 50 5.57 3.23 21.83
CA LEU A 50 6.74 2.49 22.31
C LEU A 50 8.06 3.16 21.90
N GLN A 51 8.14 3.68 20.67
CA GLN A 51 9.33 4.37 20.13
C GLN A 51 9.58 5.74 20.79
N TYR A 52 8.53 6.51 21.05
CA TYR A 52 8.63 7.90 21.51
C TYR A 52 8.15 8.12 22.96
N GLY A 53 7.72 7.06 23.65
CA GLY A 53 7.21 7.14 25.03
C GLY A 53 8.26 7.47 26.09
N GLY A 54 9.56 7.39 25.75
CA GLY A 54 10.67 7.74 26.66
C GLY A 54 11.68 8.73 26.07
N THR A 55 11.59 9.05 24.77
CA THR A 55 12.59 9.85 24.07
C THR A 55 11.87 10.79 23.12
N PRO A 56 12.00 12.12 23.26
CA PRO A 56 11.43 13.05 22.29
C PRO A 56 12.06 12.79 20.92
N PRO A 57 11.27 12.84 19.82
CA PRO A 57 11.83 12.73 18.47
C PRO A 57 12.88 13.83 18.28
N PRO A 58 14.03 13.54 17.64
CA PRO A 58 14.99 14.58 17.30
C PRO A 58 14.29 15.64 16.43
N PRO A 59 14.66 16.94 16.57
CA PRO A 59 14.05 17.99 15.78
C PRO A 59 14.17 17.66 14.29
N LYS A 60 13.04 17.67 13.59
CA LYS A 60 13.01 17.47 12.13
C LYS A 60 13.76 18.63 11.50
N SER A 61 14.99 18.40 11.06
CA SER A 61 15.70 19.34 10.21
C SER A 61 14.99 19.39 8.85
N GLU A 62 14.57 20.58 8.45
CA GLU A 62 13.80 20.82 7.21
C GLU A 62 14.61 20.51 5.92
N ASP A 63 15.90 20.18 6.05
CA ASP A 63 16.82 19.91 4.93
C ASP A 63 17.11 18.42 4.67
N SER A 64 16.45 17.50 5.36
CA SER A 64 16.75 16.07 5.23
C SER A 64 15.87 15.39 4.19
N HIS A 65 16.29 15.43 2.92
CA HIS A 65 15.93 14.38 1.97
C HIS A 65 16.23 13.03 2.63
N ALA A 66 15.18 12.28 2.98
CA ALA A 66 15.27 10.99 3.63
C ALA A 66 16.12 10.04 2.77
N SER A 67 17.41 9.97 3.09
CA SER A 67 18.37 9.07 2.48
C SER A 67 18.18 7.72 3.18
N PRO A 68 17.64 6.67 2.52
CA PRO A 68 17.27 5.41 3.17
C PRO A 68 18.45 4.57 3.68
N GLY A 69 19.65 5.14 3.75
CA GLY A 69 20.90 4.45 4.08
C GLY A 69 21.54 4.86 5.40
N LYS A 70 20.93 5.78 6.18
CA LYS A 70 21.54 6.26 7.45
C LYS A 70 21.07 5.50 8.70
N ASP A 71 19.99 4.73 8.60
CA ASP A 71 19.52 3.85 9.69
C ASP A 71 20.22 2.49 9.70
N ALA A 72 21.07 2.21 8.70
CA ALA A 72 21.99 1.08 8.76
C ALA A 72 23.09 1.44 9.77
N HIS A 73 23.01 0.86 10.97
CA HIS A 73 24.16 0.80 11.87
C HIS A 73 25.38 0.34 11.04
N GLU A 74 26.55 0.95 11.27
CA GLU A 74 27.81 0.67 10.55
C GLU A 74 28.27 -0.81 10.61
N GLY A 75 27.54 -1.67 11.34
CA GLY A 75 27.71 -3.12 11.38
C GLY A 75 26.50 -3.96 10.89
N ASP A 76 25.42 -3.34 10.40
CA ASP A 76 24.26 -4.00 9.78
C ASP A 76 24.24 -3.79 8.25
N VAL A 77 25.43 -3.67 7.66
CA VAL A 77 25.60 -4.14 6.29
C VAL A 77 25.35 -5.64 6.34
N ALA A 78 24.18 -6.07 5.86
CA ALA A 78 24.02 -7.44 5.39
C ALA A 78 25.32 -7.76 4.64
N PRO A 79 26.05 -8.85 4.97
CA PRO A 79 27.28 -9.16 4.27
C PRO A 79 26.91 -9.03 2.81
N ALA A 80 27.62 -8.17 2.07
CA ALA A 80 27.51 -8.11 0.63
C ALA A 80 27.91 -9.50 0.20
N ALA A 81 26.92 -10.39 0.23
CA ALA A 81 27.09 -11.77 -0.03
C ALA A 81 27.24 -11.67 -1.53
N THR A 82 28.50 -11.71 -1.96
CA THR A 82 28.90 -12.48 -3.11
C THR A 82 28.34 -13.89 -2.91
N ARG A 83 27.01 -13.99 -2.98
CA ARG A 83 26.30 -15.22 -3.20
C ARG A 83 26.64 -15.49 -4.64
N ASP A 84 27.51 -16.48 -4.85
CA ASP A 84 27.58 -17.17 -6.12
C ASP A 84 26.21 -17.80 -6.35
N VAL A 85 25.26 -16.99 -6.82
CA VAL A 85 23.97 -17.46 -7.31
C VAL A 85 24.30 -18.16 -8.62
N PRO A 86 24.01 -19.46 -8.77
CA PRO A 86 24.27 -20.15 -10.02
C PRO A 86 23.46 -19.47 -11.13
N ARG A 87 24.16 -18.84 -12.07
CA ARG A 87 23.52 -18.13 -13.18
C ARG A 87 22.62 -19.07 -13.96
N GLY A 88 21.37 -18.68 -14.19
CA GLY A 88 20.46 -19.40 -15.05
C GLY A 88 20.98 -19.50 -16.49
N LYS A 89 20.55 -20.52 -17.24
CA LYS A 89 20.97 -20.75 -18.65
C LYS A 89 20.68 -19.58 -19.60
N TYR A 90 19.81 -18.66 -19.16
CA TYR A 90 19.33 -17.51 -19.94
C TYR A 90 19.71 -16.17 -19.32
N GLU A 91 20.61 -16.16 -18.32
CA GLU A 91 21.11 -14.91 -17.74
C GLU A 91 22.26 -14.35 -18.60
N ALA A 92 22.22 -13.04 -18.86
CA ALA A 92 23.27 -12.36 -19.60
C ALA A 92 24.58 -12.37 -18.79
N PRO A 93 25.73 -12.67 -19.42
CA PRO A 93 27.02 -12.69 -18.72
C PRO A 93 27.44 -11.31 -18.24
N GLU A 94 26.99 -10.25 -18.93
CA GLU A 94 27.26 -8.86 -18.58
C GLU A 94 25.94 -8.09 -18.42
N PRO A 95 25.87 -7.18 -17.43
CA PRO A 95 24.75 -6.27 -17.29
C PRO A 95 24.56 -5.43 -18.56
N TYR A 96 23.33 -5.33 -19.04
CA TYR A 96 23.01 -4.50 -20.19
C TYR A 96 23.40 -3.03 -19.93
N ARG A 97 24.20 -2.45 -20.82
CA ARG A 97 24.52 -1.02 -20.83
C ARG A 97 23.91 -0.36 -22.06
N SER A 98 23.17 0.73 -21.85
CA SER A 98 22.63 1.53 -22.95
C SER A 98 23.76 2.17 -23.75
N ARG A 99 23.70 2.05 -25.09
CA ARG A 99 24.65 2.71 -26.01
C ARG A 99 24.62 4.24 -25.91
N LYS A 100 23.54 4.81 -25.38
CA LYS A 100 23.33 6.27 -25.31
C LYS A 100 24.02 6.94 -24.12
N GLY A 101 24.76 6.19 -23.30
CA GLY A 101 25.30 6.67 -22.03
C GLY A 101 24.21 6.79 -20.96
N ASP A 102 24.58 6.59 -19.71
CA ASP A 102 23.68 6.85 -18.59
C ASP A 102 23.52 8.36 -18.44
N ARG A 103 22.31 8.85 -18.16
CA ARG A 103 22.04 10.29 -18.01
C ARG A 103 22.52 10.86 -16.68
N PHE A 104 23.11 10.01 -15.86
CA PHE A 104 23.64 10.32 -14.54
C PHE A 104 25.17 10.20 -14.46
N SER A 105 25.86 10.13 -15.61
CA SER A 105 27.32 10.23 -15.70
C SER A 105 27.77 11.63 -16.13
#